data_AF-A0A2M7ZKR2-F1
#
_entry.id   AF-A0A2M7ZKR2-F1
#
_cell.length_a   1.000
_cell.length_b   1.000
_cell.length_c   1.000
_cell.angle_alpha   90.00
_cell.angle_beta   90.00
_cell.angle_gamma   90.00
#
_symmetry.space_group_name_H-M   'P 1'
#
loop_
_entity.id
_entity.type
_entity.pdbx_description
1 polymer ?
#
loop_
_entity_poly.entity_id
_entity_poly.type
_entity_poly.pdbx_seq_one_letter_code
_entity_poly.pdbx_strand_id
1 'polypeptide(L)'
;MKTSLFLFLTSIILFAGCGGNKEDSSKQKELNLMKEKIAQFAPVEIKYDHSILNERQKIVVQKLYEASKIIDKIFLTQGYENNRIIKDNLESSKDELDRLKLAYFNIMAGPFDRLDDNKPFAAETSKPLGANFYPSDMSKDEFDMWIKNNPDDEKAFTSEFTVIRRLDEKLTAIPYNDFYQPELTPAAKLLKEAADFSDNPSLKKYLELRADAFLSNDYYKSDMAWMDLKDNDIEVVIGPYEVYEDELFNYKASFESFVTIKDP
;
A
#
# COMPACT_ATOMS: atom_id res chain seq x y z
N MET A 1 5.94 93.39 9.05
CA MET A 1 7.40 93.14 8.98
C MET A 1 7.64 91.65 9.12
N LYS A 2 8.18 91.05 8.05
CA LYS A 2 9.01 89.83 7.94
C LYS A 2 8.61 88.52 8.67
N THR A 3 8.54 87.46 7.84
CA THR A 3 9.03 86.06 8.05
C THR A 3 8.27 85.20 9.08
N SER A 4 7.95 83.91 8.86
CA SER A 4 8.54 82.85 8.04
C SER A 4 7.48 81.84 7.58
N LEU A 5 7.63 81.34 6.35
CA LEU A 5 6.92 80.18 5.82
C LEU A 5 7.72 78.92 6.20
N PHE A 6 7.19 78.08 7.11
CA PHE A 6 7.81 76.80 7.48
C PHE A 6 7.22 75.70 6.59
N LEU A 7 8.01 75.22 5.63
CA LEU A 7 7.69 74.00 4.87
C LEU A 7 7.86 72.79 5.80
N PHE A 8 6.76 72.13 6.15
CA PHE A 8 6.80 70.79 6.75
C PHE A 8 6.96 69.75 5.63
N LEU A 9 8.14 69.14 5.55
CA LEU A 9 8.40 67.98 4.70
C LEU A 9 7.85 66.73 5.41
N THR A 10 6.65 66.29 5.05
CA THR A 10 6.12 64.98 5.48
C THR A 10 6.90 63.87 4.77
N SER A 11 7.80 63.21 5.50
CA SER A 11 8.41 61.95 5.07
C SER A 11 7.37 60.83 5.16
N ILE A 12 6.96 60.31 4.00
CA ILE A 12 6.17 59.07 3.90
C ILE A 12 7.13 57.90 4.11
N ILE A 13 7.08 57.29 5.28
CA ILE A 13 7.74 56.01 5.55
C ILE A 13 6.82 54.91 5.01
N LEU A 14 7.15 54.38 3.84
CA LEU A 14 6.56 53.15 3.30
C LEU A 14 7.05 51.97 4.14
N PHE A 15 6.20 51.49 5.05
CA PHE A 15 6.35 50.15 5.63
C PHE A 15 6.03 49.11 4.56
N ALA A 16 7.04 48.68 3.82
CA ALA A 16 6.96 47.47 3.00
C ALA A 16 6.88 46.26 3.94
N GLY A 17 5.71 45.61 3.99
CA GLY A 17 5.48 44.41 4.77
C GLY A 17 6.32 43.25 4.24
N CYS A 18 7.36 42.85 4.99
CA CYS A 18 8.17 41.65 4.77
C CYS A 18 7.41 40.35 5.16
N GLY A 19 6.21 40.15 4.63
CA GLY A 19 5.40 38.94 4.86
C GLY A 19 5.58 37.86 3.79
N GLY A 20 5.82 38.24 2.53
CA GLY A 20 5.76 37.33 1.37
C GLY A 20 6.98 36.43 1.13
N ASN A 21 8.15 36.69 1.76
CA ASN A 21 9.40 35.99 1.39
C ASN A 21 9.64 34.65 2.14
N LYS A 22 8.97 34.38 3.26
CA LYS A 22 9.25 33.19 4.08
C LYS A 22 8.47 31.95 3.63
N GLU A 23 7.23 32.13 3.19
CA GLU A 23 6.34 31.04 2.80
C GLU A 23 6.77 30.41 1.46
N ASP A 24 7.10 31.24 0.47
CA ASP A 24 7.68 30.81 -0.81
C ASP A 24 9.03 30.09 -0.63
N SER A 25 9.86 30.55 0.31
CA SER A 25 11.14 29.89 0.62
C SER A 25 10.96 28.51 1.27
N SER A 26 9.94 28.33 2.11
CA SER A 26 9.64 27.05 2.75
C SER A 26 9.14 26.03 1.73
N LYS A 27 8.18 26.42 0.90
CA LYS A 27 7.61 25.55 -0.14
C LYS A 27 8.66 25.11 -1.17
N GLN A 28 9.56 26.02 -1.58
CA GLN A 28 10.64 25.66 -2.50
C GLN A 28 11.62 24.64 -1.91
N LYS A 29 11.90 24.69 -0.62
CA LYS A 29 12.74 23.69 0.06
C LYS A 29 12.07 22.33 0.07
N GLU A 30 10.77 22.27 0.35
CA GLU A 30 10.00 21.02 0.36
C GLU A 30 9.92 20.40 -1.04
N LEU A 31 9.71 21.23 -2.09
CA LEU A 31 9.77 20.78 -3.48
C LEU A 31 11.11 20.12 -3.83
N ASN A 32 12.23 20.75 -3.44
CA ASN A 32 13.56 20.20 -3.70
C ASN A 32 13.78 18.90 -2.93
N LEU A 33 13.37 18.84 -1.66
CA LEU A 33 13.47 17.64 -0.84
C LEU A 33 12.70 16.46 -1.46
N MET A 34 11.47 16.68 -1.93
CA MET A 34 10.70 15.61 -2.59
C MET A 34 11.35 15.13 -3.89
N LYS A 35 11.94 16.05 -4.68
CA LYS A 35 12.70 15.68 -5.89
C LYS A 35 13.91 14.82 -5.56
N GLU A 36 14.68 15.18 -4.52
CA GLU A 36 15.84 14.42 -4.05
C GLU A 36 15.43 13.02 -3.55
N LYS A 37 14.36 12.92 -2.76
CA LYS A 37 13.82 11.65 -2.27
C LYS A 37 13.37 10.72 -3.40
N ILE A 38 12.64 11.24 -4.39
CA ILE A 38 12.24 10.45 -5.57
C ILE A 38 13.47 10.00 -6.37
N ALA A 39 14.49 10.84 -6.50
CA ALA A 39 15.70 10.53 -7.26
C ALA A 39 16.56 9.41 -6.65
N GLN A 40 16.29 8.99 -5.41
CA GLN A 40 16.89 7.78 -4.82
C GLN A 40 16.45 6.49 -5.54
N PHE A 41 15.32 6.54 -6.26
CA PHE A 41 14.76 5.42 -7.02
C PHE A 41 15.01 5.64 -8.51
N ALA A 42 16.03 4.98 -9.04
CA ALA A 42 16.34 5.05 -10.47
C ALA A 42 15.20 4.41 -11.29
N PRO A 43 14.55 5.14 -12.21
CA PRO A 43 13.51 4.57 -13.05
C PRO A 43 14.11 3.52 -13.99
N VAL A 44 13.59 2.29 -13.92
CA VAL A 44 13.98 1.20 -14.81
C VAL A 44 12.73 0.66 -15.49
N GLU A 45 12.78 0.55 -16.81
CA GLU A 45 11.71 -0.08 -17.58
C GLU A 45 11.83 -1.60 -17.46
N ILE A 46 10.91 -2.23 -16.73
CA ILE A 46 10.87 -3.69 -16.59
C ILE A 46 10.16 -4.28 -17.82
N LYS A 47 10.91 -5.00 -18.66
CA LYS A 47 10.43 -5.67 -19.88
C LYS A 47 10.51 -7.18 -19.72
N TYR A 48 9.76 -7.89 -20.56
CA TYR A 48 9.93 -9.33 -20.81
C TYR A 48 9.85 -9.61 -22.31
N ASP A 49 10.42 -10.73 -22.76
CA ASP A 49 10.31 -11.16 -24.15
C ASP A 49 8.93 -11.73 -24.43
N HIS A 50 8.10 -10.97 -25.16
CA HIS A 50 6.75 -11.38 -25.52
C HIS A 50 6.68 -12.60 -26.45
N SER A 51 7.80 -12.99 -27.10
CA SER A 51 7.85 -14.14 -28.00
C SER A 51 7.89 -15.49 -27.27
N ILE A 52 8.23 -15.48 -25.96
CA ILE A 52 8.18 -16.68 -25.10
C ILE A 52 6.74 -17.18 -24.97
N LEU A 53 5.76 -16.27 -24.97
CA LEU A 53 4.36 -16.60 -24.70
C LEU A 53 3.53 -16.75 -25.97
N ASN A 54 2.71 -17.80 -26.02
CA ASN A 54 1.66 -17.92 -27.02
C ASN A 54 0.46 -16.99 -26.71
N GLU A 55 -0.50 -16.89 -27.64
CA GLU A 55 -1.65 -15.98 -27.49
C GLU A 55 -2.53 -16.29 -26.28
N ARG A 56 -2.68 -17.55 -25.87
CA ARG A 56 -3.44 -17.93 -24.68
C ARG A 56 -2.70 -17.54 -23.40
N GLN A 57 -1.40 -17.80 -23.35
CA GLN A 57 -0.53 -17.40 -22.24
C GLN A 57 -0.49 -15.87 -22.04
N LYS A 58 -0.52 -15.09 -23.12
CA LYS A 58 -0.65 -13.63 -23.03
C LYS A 58 -1.95 -13.21 -22.32
N ILE A 59 -3.06 -13.91 -22.56
CA ILE A 59 -4.33 -13.68 -21.85
C ILE A 59 -4.18 -14.06 -20.37
N VAL A 60 -3.53 -15.18 -20.06
CA VAL A 60 -3.22 -15.57 -18.66
C VAL A 60 -2.46 -14.44 -17.95
N VAL A 61 -1.36 -13.94 -18.54
CA VAL A 61 -0.57 -12.85 -17.96
C VAL A 61 -1.38 -11.57 -17.79
N GLN A 62 -2.23 -11.22 -18.77
CA GLN A 62 -3.13 -10.07 -18.64
C GLN A 62 -4.06 -10.20 -17.44
N LYS A 63 -4.66 -11.38 -17.24
CA LYS A 63 -5.56 -11.64 -16.11
C LYS A 63 -4.85 -11.65 -14.76
N LEU A 64 -3.64 -12.19 -14.71
CA LEU A 64 -2.78 -12.14 -13.54
C LEU A 64 -2.38 -10.69 -13.20
N TYR A 65 -2.07 -9.87 -14.21
CA TYR A 65 -1.82 -8.45 -14.02
C TYR A 65 -3.06 -7.73 -13.46
N GLU A 66 -4.24 -7.96 -14.04
CA GLU A 66 -5.50 -7.38 -13.56
C GLU A 66 -5.77 -7.77 -12.09
N ALA A 67 -5.53 -9.03 -11.71
CA ALA A 67 -5.65 -9.49 -10.32
C ALA A 67 -4.60 -8.84 -9.40
N SER A 68 -3.35 -8.72 -9.86
CA SER A 68 -2.26 -8.08 -9.12
C SER A 68 -2.55 -6.60 -8.83
N LYS A 69 -3.19 -5.88 -9.77
CA LYS A 69 -3.65 -4.51 -9.53
C LYS A 69 -4.71 -4.40 -8.43
N ILE A 70 -5.46 -5.46 -8.14
CA ILE A 70 -6.38 -5.51 -7.01
C ILE A 70 -5.60 -5.76 -5.71
N ILE A 71 -4.59 -6.63 -5.74
CA ILE A 71 -3.69 -6.87 -4.62
C ILE A 71 -3.01 -5.57 -4.17
N ASP A 72 -2.54 -4.72 -5.10
CA ASP A 72 -2.02 -3.38 -4.77
C ASP A 72 -2.99 -2.56 -3.89
N LYS A 73 -4.31 -2.66 -4.13
CA LYS A 73 -5.32 -1.94 -3.36
C LYS A 73 -5.49 -2.49 -1.96
N ILE A 74 -5.36 -3.81 -1.80
CA ILE A 74 -5.41 -4.46 -0.49
C ILE A 74 -4.18 -4.09 0.32
N PHE A 75 -2.98 -4.22 -0.26
CA PHE A 75 -1.73 -3.84 0.41
C PHE A 75 -1.73 -2.36 0.81
N LEU A 76 -2.21 -1.48 -0.07
CA LEU A 76 -2.36 -0.06 0.26
C LEU A 76 -3.28 0.15 1.48
N THR A 77 -4.37 -0.62 1.60
CA THR A 77 -5.22 -0.58 2.79
C THR A 77 -4.55 -1.21 4.01
N GLN A 78 -3.73 -2.24 3.87
CA GLN A 78 -2.99 -2.88 4.96
C GLN A 78 -1.94 -1.95 5.58
N GLY A 79 -1.22 -1.18 4.74
CA GLY A 79 -0.14 -0.31 5.20
C GLY A 79 -0.60 0.84 6.11
N TYR A 80 -1.79 1.42 5.86
CA TYR A 80 -2.34 2.49 6.70
C TYR A 80 -3.82 2.76 6.38
N GLU A 81 -4.64 3.00 7.43
CA GLU A 81 -6.09 3.22 7.28
C GLU A 81 -6.45 4.42 6.40
N ASN A 82 -5.64 5.49 6.45
CA ASN A 82 -5.90 6.74 5.73
C ASN A 82 -5.26 6.77 4.33
N ASN A 83 -4.59 5.71 3.90
CA ASN A 83 -3.88 5.71 2.60
C ASN A 83 -4.79 6.05 1.43
N ARG A 84 -6.02 5.51 1.38
CA ARG A 84 -6.96 5.79 0.29
C ARG A 84 -7.34 7.29 0.25
N ILE A 85 -7.69 7.86 1.40
CA ILE A 85 -8.07 9.28 1.50
C ILE A 85 -6.90 10.20 1.14
N ILE A 86 -5.69 9.91 1.65
CA ILE A 86 -4.49 10.70 1.33
C ILE A 86 -4.20 10.63 -0.17
N LYS A 87 -4.25 9.43 -0.75
CA LYS A 87 -4.01 9.24 -2.18
C LYS A 87 -5.02 10.01 -3.04
N ASP A 88 -6.32 9.89 -2.74
CA ASP A 88 -7.38 10.58 -3.47
C ASP A 88 -7.22 12.11 -3.43
N ASN A 89 -6.81 12.65 -2.28
CA ASN A 89 -6.51 14.09 -2.13
C ASN A 89 -5.30 14.51 -2.98
N LEU A 90 -4.22 13.72 -2.96
CA LEU A 90 -3.02 13.97 -3.76
C LEU A 90 -3.29 13.87 -5.27
N GLU A 91 -4.09 12.90 -5.70
CA GLU A 91 -4.52 12.73 -7.10
C GLU A 91 -5.41 13.90 -7.59
N SER A 92 -6.22 14.46 -6.69
CA SER A 92 -7.13 15.57 -7.01
C SER A 92 -6.45 16.94 -7.02
N SER A 93 -5.27 17.06 -6.41
CA SER A 93 -4.54 18.32 -6.31
C SER A 93 -3.85 18.72 -7.61
N LYS A 94 -3.80 20.03 -7.87
CA LYS A 94 -3.04 20.62 -8.99
C LYS A 94 -1.70 21.21 -8.55
N ASP A 95 -1.41 21.19 -7.25
CA ASP A 95 -0.17 21.73 -6.70
C ASP A 95 1.05 20.89 -7.14
N GLU A 96 2.17 21.55 -7.41
CA GLU A 96 3.40 20.84 -7.82
C GLU A 96 3.95 19.95 -6.70
N LEU A 97 3.86 20.41 -5.45
CA LEU A 97 4.34 19.66 -4.30
C LEU A 97 3.51 18.39 -4.10
N ASP A 98 2.18 18.49 -4.23
CA ASP A 98 1.29 17.34 -4.09
C ASP A 98 1.51 16.31 -5.20
N ARG A 99 1.83 16.74 -6.43
CA ARG A 99 2.24 15.81 -7.50
C ARG A 99 3.51 15.03 -7.16
N LEU A 100 4.49 15.68 -6.54
CA LEU A 100 5.71 15.01 -6.09
C LEU A 100 5.43 14.08 -4.91
N LYS A 101 4.61 14.52 -3.95
CA LYS A 101 4.14 13.67 -2.85
C LYS A 101 3.39 12.45 -3.37
N LEU A 102 2.53 12.58 -4.38
CA LEU A 102 1.85 11.47 -5.02
C LEU A 102 2.83 10.48 -5.67
N ALA A 103 3.83 10.98 -6.41
CA ALA A 103 4.84 10.14 -7.02
C ALA A 103 5.60 9.32 -5.97
N TYR A 104 6.01 9.97 -4.87
CA TYR A 104 6.70 9.30 -3.78
C TYR A 104 5.80 8.37 -2.97
N PHE A 105 4.54 8.75 -2.76
CA PHE A 105 3.51 7.90 -2.16
C PHE A 105 3.32 6.59 -2.92
N ASN A 106 3.32 6.65 -4.26
CA ASN A 106 3.19 5.45 -5.09
C ASN A 106 4.43 4.54 -4.98
N ILE A 107 5.63 5.10 -4.83
CA ILE A 107 6.86 4.32 -4.58
C ILE A 107 6.82 3.67 -3.20
N MET A 108 6.38 4.42 -2.18
CA MET A 108 6.38 3.99 -0.78
C MET A 108 5.16 3.16 -0.38
N ALA A 109 4.16 3.05 -1.26
CA ALA A 109 2.85 2.48 -0.95
C ALA A 109 2.20 3.11 0.32
N GLY A 110 2.38 4.42 0.50
CA GLY A 110 1.90 5.16 1.67
C GLY A 110 2.63 6.48 1.90
N PRO A 111 2.23 7.29 2.89
CA PRO A 111 2.75 8.63 3.16
C PRO A 111 4.02 8.63 4.05
N PHE A 112 4.68 7.48 4.20
CA PHE A 112 5.82 7.25 5.08
C PHE A 112 7.05 6.87 4.27
N ASP A 113 8.19 7.49 4.58
CA ASP A 113 9.44 7.23 3.88
C ASP A 113 10.12 5.96 4.42
N ARG A 114 10.06 4.88 3.65
CA ARG A 114 10.65 3.58 4.02
C ARG A 114 12.19 3.58 4.05
N LEU A 115 12.85 4.59 3.46
CA LEU A 115 14.31 4.75 3.51
C LEU A 115 14.78 5.63 4.69
N ASP A 116 13.85 6.23 5.42
CA ASP A 116 14.12 7.16 6.53
C ASP A 116 13.21 6.85 7.73
N ASP A 117 13.29 5.61 8.22
CA ASP A 117 12.59 5.10 9.42
C ASP A 117 11.08 5.41 9.44
N ASN A 118 10.41 5.26 8.29
CA ASN A 118 8.97 5.53 8.11
C ASN A 118 8.55 6.97 8.50
N LYS A 119 9.45 7.96 8.39
CA LYS A 119 9.09 9.37 8.66
C LYS A 119 7.97 9.84 7.72
N PRO A 120 6.94 10.52 8.24
CA PRO A 120 5.84 10.98 7.41
C PRO A 120 6.28 12.14 6.50
N PHE A 121 5.90 12.06 5.23
CA PHE A 121 6.05 13.16 4.26
C PHE A 121 4.71 13.68 3.73
N ALA A 122 3.64 12.91 3.90
CA ALA A 122 2.27 13.26 3.48
C ALA A 122 1.20 12.85 4.51
N ALA A 123 1.61 12.53 5.74
CA ALA A 123 0.72 12.22 6.87
C ALA A 123 1.00 13.16 8.04
N GLU A 124 -0.01 13.34 8.90
CA GLU A 124 0.10 14.19 10.11
C GLU A 124 0.66 13.43 11.31
N THR A 125 0.63 12.10 11.26
CA THR A 125 1.04 11.19 12.34
C THR A 125 2.21 10.33 11.91
N SER A 126 2.90 9.71 12.89
CA SER A 126 3.84 8.62 12.62
C SER A 126 3.11 7.37 12.12
N LYS A 127 3.82 6.52 11.37
CA LYS A 127 3.29 5.22 10.94
C LYS A 127 2.92 4.38 12.17
N PRO A 128 1.68 3.85 12.26
CA PRO A 128 1.33 2.89 13.31
C PRO A 128 2.16 1.61 13.18
N LEU A 129 2.70 1.11 14.30
CA LEU A 129 3.51 -0.13 14.29
C LEU A 129 2.70 -1.33 13.79
N GLY A 130 1.41 -1.40 14.15
CA GLY A 130 0.51 -2.45 13.68
C GLY A 130 -0.09 -2.18 12.28
N ALA A 131 0.43 -1.18 11.56
CA ALA A 131 -0.13 -0.68 10.31
C ALA A 131 -1.66 -0.50 10.40
N ASN A 132 -2.42 -1.12 9.50
CA ASN A 132 -3.89 -1.20 9.59
C ASN A 132 -4.39 -2.60 9.95
N PHE A 133 -3.55 -3.46 10.54
CA PHE A 133 -3.97 -4.80 10.94
C PHE A 133 -4.71 -4.83 12.27
N TYR A 134 -4.48 -3.82 13.12
CA TYR A 134 -5.06 -3.68 14.46
C TYR A 134 -5.75 -2.31 14.59
N PRO A 135 -6.61 -2.09 15.60
CA PRO A 135 -7.10 -0.74 15.89
C PRO A 135 -5.93 0.20 16.20
N SER A 136 -5.98 1.44 15.68
CA SER A 136 -4.88 2.41 15.82
C SER A 136 -4.67 2.89 17.26
N ASP A 137 -5.65 2.72 18.13
CA ASP A 137 -5.61 3.02 19.56
C ASP A 137 -5.29 1.79 20.45
N MET A 138 -5.14 0.60 19.87
CA MET A 138 -4.88 -0.63 20.61
C MET A 138 -3.43 -0.68 21.09
N SER A 139 -3.25 -0.90 22.39
CA SER A 139 -1.92 -1.16 22.97
C SER A 139 -1.55 -2.64 22.89
N LYS A 140 -0.24 -2.93 22.95
CA LYS A 140 0.26 -4.31 23.06
C LYS A 140 -0.29 -5.04 24.30
N ASP A 141 -0.31 -4.34 25.44
CA ASP A 141 -0.82 -4.89 26.70
C ASP A 141 -2.32 -5.22 26.61
N GLU A 142 -3.11 -4.43 25.87
CA GLU A 142 -4.53 -4.72 25.65
C GLU A 142 -4.71 -6.03 24.89
N PHE A 143 -3.94 -6.25 23.82
CA PHE A 143 -3.96 -7.49 23.04
C PHE A 143 -3.54 -8.70 23.89
N ASP A 144 -2.43 -8.59 24.63
CA ASP A 144 -1.93 -9.66 25.48
C ASP A 144 -2.93 -10.00 26.61
N MET A 145 -3.57 -8.98 27.19
CA MET A 145 -4.61 -9.16 28.20
C MET A 145 -5.87 -9.80 27.62
N TRP A 146 -6.24 -9.47 26.37
CA TRP A 146 -7.37 -10.09 25.69
C TRP A 146 -7.16 -11.60 25.54
N ILE A 147 -6.02 -12.01 24.98
CA ILE A 147 -5.68 -13.43 24.78
C ILE A 147 -5.64 -14.17 26.12
N LYS A 148 -5.04 -13.56 27.16
CA LYS A 148 -4.98 -14.17 28.49
C LYS A 148 -6.38 -14.43 29.09
N ASN A 149 -7.33 -13.53 28.85
CA ASN A 149 -8.69 -13.66 29.37
C ASN A 149 -9.61 -14.51 28.46
N ASN A 150 -9.26 -14.67 27.18
CA ASN A 150 -10.01 -15.41 26.17
C ASN A 150 -9.06 -16.36 25.40
N PRO A 151 -8.55 -17.42 26.04
CA PRO A 151 -7.52 -18.28 25.42
C PRO A 151 -7.99 -18.98 24.14
N ASP A 152 -9.30 -19.19 23.97
CA ASP A 152 -9.87 -19.77 22.74
C ASP A 152 -9.69 -18.86 21.51
N ASP A 153 -9.49 -17.55 21.72
CA ASP A 153 -9.28 -16.57 20.65
C ASP A 153 -7.84 -16.55 20.15
N GLU A 154 -6.87 -17.06 20.91
CA GLU A 154 -5.43 -16.93 20.64
C GLU A 154 -5.08 -17.29 19.19
N LYS A 155 -5.54 -18.46 18.74
CA LYS A 155 -5.27 -18.94 17.38
C LYS A 155 -5.79 -17.99 16.30
N ALA A 156 -6.97 -17.41 16.48
CA ALA A 156 -7.53 -16.47 15.52
C ALA A 156 -6.84 -15.10 15.60
N PHE A 157 -6.43 -14.69 16.80
CA PHE A 157 -5.78 -13.40 17.05
C PHE A 157 -4.34 -13.36 16.57
N THR A 158 -3.60 -14.46 16.66
CA THR A 158 -2.21 -14.57 16.18
C THR A 158 -2.12 -15.11 14.76
N SER A 159 -3.24 -15.43 14.12
CA SER A 159 -3.27 -15.89 12.72
C SER A 159 -2.73 -14.83 11.78
N GLU A 160 -2.02 -15.28 10.74
CA GLU A 160 -1.49 -14.46 9.65
C GLU A 160 -2.60 -13.85 8.78
N PHE A 161 -3.81 -14.45 8.82
CA PHE A 161 -4.90 -14.16 7.89
C PHE A 161 -6.12 -13.55 8.58
N THR A 162 -5.92 -12.79 9.66
CA THR A 162 -6.97 -12.06 10.35
C THR A 162 -6.55 -10.63 10.66
N VAL A 163 -7.47 -9.68 10.53
CA VAL A 163 -7.32 -8.34 11.10
C VAL A 163 -8.02 -8.29 12.46
N ILE A 164 -7.50 -7.49 13.38
CA ILE A 164 -8.15 -7.24 14.67
C ILE A 164 -8.92 -5.92 14.57
N ARG A 165 -10.18 -5.93 14.99
CA ARG A 165 -11.05 -4.74 15.04
C ARG A 165 -11.78 -4.66 16.38
N ARG A 166 -12.16 -3.45 16.77
CA ARG A 166 -13.04 -3.22 17.91
C ARG A 166 -14.49 -3.25 17.44
N LEU A 167 -15.30 -4.16 17.99
CA LEU A 167 -16.74 -4.26 17.77
C LEU A 167 -17.41 -4.28 19.15
N ASP A 168 -18.31 -3.34 19.43
CA ASP A 168 -18.98 -3.20 20.74
C ASP A 168 -18.00 -3.26 21.93
N GLU A 169 -16.92 -2.48 21.86
CA GLU A 169 -15.81 -2.42 22.85
C GLU A 169 -14.97 -3.71 23.00
N LYS A 170 -15.23 -4.74 22.20
CA LYS A 170 -14.49 -6.01 22.21
C LYS A 170 -13.54 -6.12 21.03
N LEU A 171 -12.35 -6.68 21.25
CA LEU A 171 -11.48 -7.06 20.14
C LEU A 171 -12.06 -8.29 19.45
N THR A 172 -12.08 -8.27 18.12
CA THR A 172 -12.55 -9.37 17.27
C THR A 172 -11.54 -9.62 16.18
N ALA A 173 -11.17 -10.87 15.96
CA ALA A 173 -10.42 -11.30 14.78
C ALA A 173 -11.38 -11.52 13.61
N ILE A 174 -11.19 -10.76 12.53
CA ILE A 174 -11.97 -10.87 11.29
C ILE A 174 -11.05 -11.48 10.22
N PRO A 175 -11.44 -12.59 9.57
CA PRO A 175 -10.60 -13.24 8.58
C PRO A 175 -10.48 -12.38 7.30
N TYR A 176 -9.35 -12.50 6.59
CA TYR A 176 -9.04 -11.68 5.42
C TYR A 176 -10.05 -11.84 4.28
N ASN A 177 -10.53 -13.07 4.05
CA ASN A 177 -11.57 -13.34 3.04
C ASN A 177 -12.85 -12.51 3.28
N ASP A 178 -13.21 -12.26 4.54
CA ASP A 178 -14.38 -11.46 4.92
C ASP A 178 -14.05 -9.96 4.90
N PHE A 179 -12.92 -9.56 5.51
CA PHE A 179 -12.55 -8.15 5.62
C PHE A 179 -12.21 -7.50 4.27
N TYR A 180 -11.53 -8.23 3.39
CA TYR A 180 -11.16 -7.80 2.03
C TYR A 180 -12.04 -8.42 0.94
N GLN A 181 -13.23 -8.92 1.30
CA GLN A 181 -14.17 -9.56 0.37
C GLN A 181 -14.44 -8.75 -0.93
N PRO A 182 -14.63 -7.42 -0.89
CA PRO A 182 -14.93 -6.63 -2.07
C PRO A 182 -13.79 -6.65 -3.12
N GLU A 183 -12.55 -6.77 -2.67
CA GLU A 183 -11.37 -6.90 -3.51
C GLU A 183 -11.05 -8.36 -3.86
N LEU A 184 -11.14 -9.28 -2.89
CA LEU A 184 -10.78 -10.69 -3.09
C LEU A 184 -11.74 -11.44 -4.03
N THR A 185 -13.02 -11.05 -4.06
CA THR A 185 -13.99 -11.66 -4.98
C THR A 185 -13.67 -11.42 -6.46
N PRO A 186 -13.47 -10.17 -6.94
CA PRO A 186 -13.05 -9.95 -8.31
C PRO A 186 -11.64 -10.50 -8.60
N ALA A 187 -10.71 -10.48 -7.64
CA ALA A 187 -9.39 -11.10 -7.82
C ALA A 187 -9.51 -12.62 -8.04
N ALA A 188 -10.30 -13.32 -7.22
CA ALA A 188 -10.56 -14.75 -7.38
C ALA A 188 -11.21 -15.06 -8.73
N LYS A 189 -12.15 -14.22 -9.19
CA LYS A 189 -12.74 -14.37 -10.53
C LYS A 189 -11.69 -14.27 -11.64
N LEU A 190 -10.79 -13.27 -11.58
CA LEU A 190 -9.72 -13.10 -12.56
C LEU A 190 -8.74 -14.28 -12.57
N LEU A 191 -8.44 -14.86 -11.41
CA LEU A 191 -7.63 -16.09 -11.32
C LEU A 191 -8.32 -17.28 -11.99
N LYS A 192 -9.64 -17.44 -11.80
CA LYS A 192 -10.42 -18.48 -12.51
C LYS A 192 -10.45 -18.25 -14.02
N GLU A 193 -10.65 -17.00 -14.45
CA GLU A 193 -10.55 -16.63 -15.87
C GLU A 193 -9.15 -16.95 -16.42
N ALA A 194 -8.08 -16.63 -15.69
CA ALA A 194 -6.71 -16.99 -16.08
C ALA A 194 -6.53 -18.51 -16.20
N ALA A 195 -7.11 -19.28 -15.27
CA ALA A 195 -7.06 -20.74 -15.28
C ALA A 195 -7.73 -21.35 -16.53
N ASP A 196 -8.81 -20.75 -17.03
CA ASP A 196 -9.50 -21.20 -18.26
C ASP A 196 -8.65 -21.02 -19.53
N PHE A 197 -7.75 -20.03 -19.54
CA PHE A 197 -6.81 -19.81 -20.63
C PHE A 197 -5.48 -20.55 -20.46
N SER A 198 -5.24 -21.16 -19.29
CA SER A 198 -4.02 -21.92 -19.03
C SER A 198 -4.14 -23.36 -19.52
N ASP A 199 -3.33 -23.72 -20.51
CA ASP A 199 -3.23 -25.10 -20.99
C ASP A 199 -2.29 -25.96 -20.12
N ASN A 200 -1.46 -25.34 -19.27
CA ASN A 200 -0.62 -26.07 -18.33
C ASN A 200 -1.46 -26.53 -17.12
N PRO A 201 -1.55 -27.83 -16.84
CA PRO A 201 -2.43 -28.36 -15.80
C PRO A 201 -2.00 -27.99 -14.38
N SER A 202 -0.70 -27.81 -14.11
CA SER A 202 -0.21 -27.40 -12.79
C SER A 202 -0.57 -25.94 -12.49
N LEU A 203 -0.36 -25.04 -13.47
CA LEU A 203 -0.74 -23.64 -13.36
C LEU A 203 -2.25 -23.49 -13.23
N LYS A 204 -3.03 -24.17 -14.08
CA LYS A 204 -4.49 -24.15 -14.00
C LYS A 204 -4.98 -24.55 -12.60
N LYS A 205 -4.48 -25.67 -12.07
CA LYS A 205 -4.83 -26.16 -10.72
C LYS A 205 -4.47 -25.14 -9.64
N TYR A 206 -3.28 -24.55 -9.70
CA TYR A 206 -2.86 -23.53 -8.75
C TYR A 206 -3.81 -22.32 -8.76
N LEU A 207 -4.11 -21.78 -9.95
CA LEU A 207 -4.96 -20.61 -10.10
C LEU A 207 -6.38 -20.84 -9.58
N GLU A 208 -6.96 -22.01 -9.86
CA GLU A 208 -8.27 -22.41 -9.33
C GLU A 208 -8.25 -22.50 -7.80
N LEU A 209 -7.26 -23.18 -7.22
CA LEU A 209 -7.14 -23.35 -5.77
C LEU A 209 -6.83 -22.03 -5.06
N ARG A 210 -6.02 -21.15 -5.65
CA ARG A 210 -5.71 -19.83 -5.08
C ARG A 210 -6.93 -18.92 -5.11
N ALA A 211 -7.74 -18.98 -6.17
CA ALA A 211 -9.02 -18.29 -6.22
C ALA A 211 -9.97 -18.75 -5.10
N ASP A 212 -10.02 -20.05 -4.83
CA ASP A 212 -10.85 -20.59 -3.74
C ASP A 212 -10.28 -20.24 -2.35
N ALA A 213 -8.94 -20.19 -2.21
CA ALA A 213 -8.27 -19.76 -0.98
C ALA A 213 -8.63 -18.32 -0.59
N PHE A 214 -8.70 -17.40 -1.58
CA PHE A 214 -9.13 -16.01 -1.35
C PHE A 214 -10.53 -15.89 -0.75
N LEU A 215 -11.41 -16.85 -1.01
CA LEU A 215 -12.79 -16.83 -0.52
C LEU A 215 -13.01 -17.66 0.75
N SER A 216 -12.11 -18.60 1.03
CA SER A 216 -12.20 -19.53 2.17
C SER A 216 -11.25 -19.21 3.32
N ASN A 217 -10.25 -18.36 3.09
CA ASN A 217 -9.17 -18.06 4.03
C ASN A 217 -8.24 -19.24 4.37
N ASP A 218 -8.31 -20.35 3.61
CA ASP A 218 -7.44 -21.51 3.74
C ASP A 218 -6.51 -21.61 2.51
N TYR A 219 -5.24 -21.25 2.71
CA TYR A 219 -4.25 -21.16 1.66
C TYR A 219 -3.45 -22.46 1.44
N TYR A 220 -3.52 -23.41 2.38
CA TYR A 220 -2.63 -24.58 2.43
C TYR A 220 -2.63 -25.39 1.12
N LYS A 221 -3.82 -25.71 0.59
CA LYS A 221 -3.95 -26.48 -0.66
C LYS A 221 -3.40 -25.72 -1.86
N SER A 222 -3.60 -24.41 -1.89
CA SER A 222 -3.11 -23.57 -2.98
C SER A 222 -1.58 -23.40 -2.92
N ASP A 223 -1.00 -23.32 -1.72
CA ASP A 223 0.45 -23.24 -1.53
C ASP A 223 1.14 -24.55 -1.93
N MET A 224 0.56 -25.71 -1.61
CA MET A 224 1.05 -26.99 -2.14
C MET A 224 1.00 -27.01 -3.67
N ALA A 225 -0.08 -26.50 -4.27
CA ALA A 225 -0.20 -26.44 -5.73
C ALA A 225 0.78 -25.45 -6.37
N TRP A 226 1.12 -24.37 -5.66
CA TRP A 226 2.17 -23.43 -6.06
C TRP A 226 3.55 -24.11 -6.08
N MET A 227 3.89 -24.86 -5.04
CA MET A 227 5.14 -25.64 -4.99
C MET A 227 5.22 -26.73 -6.07
N ASP A 228 4.06 -27.25 -6.52
CA ASP A 228 3.95 -28.25 -7.58
C ASP A 228 3.98 -27.65 -9.01
N LEU A 229 4.11 -26.33 -9.18
CA LEU A 229 4.19 -25.69 -10.49
C LEU A 229 5.36 -26.23 -11.30
N LYS A 230 5.07 -26.73 -12.50
CA LYS A 230 6.07 -27.36 -13.37
C LYS A 230 5.72 -27.23 -14.86
N ASP A 231 6.75 -27.37 -15.69
CA ASP A 231 6.62 -27.42 -17.15
C ASP A 231 5.81 -26.24 -17.73
N ASN A 232 6.06 -25.04 -17.19
CA ASN A 232 5.26 -23.84 -17.45
C ASN A 232 6.14 -22.58 -17.50
N ASP A 233 5.88 -21.72 -18.49
CA ASP A 233 6.64 -20.48 -18.72
C ASP A 233 6.25 -19.33 -17.78
N ILE A 234 5.07 -19.39 -17.15
CA ILE A 234 4.54 -18.30 -16.29
C ILE A 234 4.65 -18.68 -14.82
N GLU A 235 5.58 -18.10 -14.07
CA GLU A 235 5.63 -18.27 -12.62
C GLU A 235 4.82 -17.17 -11.94
N VAL A 236 3.99 -17.53 -10.97
CA VAL A 236 3.15 -16.56 -10.28
C VAL A 236 2.91 -16.94 -8.83
N VAL A 237 3.22 -16.00 -7.94
CA VAL A 237 2.83 -16.03 -6.53
C VAL A 237 1.94 -14.83 -6.28
N ILE A 238 0.75 -15.06 -5.70
CA ILE A 238 -0.25 -13.99 -5.46
C ILE A 238 -1.08 -14.32 -4.21
N GLY A 239 -0.93 -13.56 -3.13
CA GLY A 239 -1.61 -13.85 -1.87
C GLY A 239 -0.96 -13.17 -0.67
N PRO A 240 -1.45 -13.44 0.56
CA PRO A 240 -0.87 -12.93 1.79
C PRO A 240 0.32 -13.79 2.24
N TYR A 241 1.51 -13.20 2.40
CA TYR A 241 2.73 -13.92 2.78
C TYR A 241 3.53 -13.22 3.87
N GLU A 242 4.23 -12.14 3.53
CA GLU A 242 5.22 -11.55 4.42
C GLU A 242 4.61 -10.74 5.56
N VAL A 243 5.17 -10.85 6.76
CA VAL A 243 4.62 -10.23 7.99
C VAL A 243 5.32 -8.92 8.39
N TYR A 244 6.29 -8.45 7.61
CA TYR A 244 7.15 -7.32 7.99
C TYR A 244 6.42 -5.98 8.11
N GLU A 245 5.26 -5.82 7.48
CA GLU A 245 4.44 -4.60 7.62
C GLU A 245 3.77 -4.52 9.00
N ASP A 246 3.62 -5.66 9.69
CA ASP A 246 3.24 -5.73 11.10
C ASP A 246 4.48 -5.61 12.00
N GLU A 247 4.92 -4.37 12.20
CA GLU A 247 6.03 -4.04 13.10
C GLU A 247 5.65 -4.16 14.60
N LEU A 248 4.38 -4.43 14.93
CA LEU A 248 3.91 -4.57 16.30
C LEU A 248 4.14 -5.99 16.85
N PHE A 249 3.77 -7.01 16.07
CA PHE A 249 3.89 -8.42 16.48
C PHE A 249 4.57 -9.33 15.45
N ASN A 250 4.72 -8.91 14.18
CA ASN A 250 5.08 -9.77 13.05
C ASN A 250 4.14 -11.00 12.93
N TYR A 251 2.84 -10.82 13.17
CA TYR A 251 1.85 -11.87 12.95
C TYR A 251 1.19 -11.75 11.59
N LYS A 252 0.90 -10.54 11.11
CA LYS A 252 -0.10 -10.33 10.05
C LYS A 252 0.53 -10.29 8.68
N ALA A 253 0.10 -11.20 7.80
CA ALA A 253 0.62 -11.30 6.46
C ALA A 253 0.07 -10.18 5.55
N SER A 254 0.95 -9.62 4.72
CA SER A 254 0.63 -8.63 3.71
C SER A 254 0.36 -9.29 2.37
N PHE A 255 -0.65 -8.80 1.63
CA PHE A 255 -0.90 -9.26 0.28
C PHE A 255 0.15 -8.72 -0.69
N GLU A 256 0.67 -9.61 -1.53
CA GLU A 256 1.63 -9.27 -2.58
C GLU A 256 1.40 -10.11 -3.84
N SER A 257 2.06 -9.73 -4.92
CA SER A 257 2.02 -10.45 -6.18
C SER A 257 3.31 -10.32 -6.97
N PHE A 258 3.82 -11.44 -7.46
CA PHE A 258 4.87 -11.48 -8.47
C PHE A 258 4.38 -12.32 -9.65
N VAL A 259 4.40 -11.73 -10.83
CA VAL A 259 4.12 -12.41 -12.10
C VAL A 259 5.40 -12.35 -12.91
N THR A 260 6.03 -13.50 -13.13
CA THR A 260 7.31 -13.60 -13.84
C THR A 260 7.22 -14.60 -14.98
N ILE A 261 8.07 -14.40 -15.98
CA ILE A 261 8.24 -15.34 -17.09
C ILE A 261 9.54 -16.09 -16.82
N LYS A 262 9.49 -17.42 -16.81
CA LYS A 262 10.68 -18.26 -16.59
C LYS A 262 11.66 -18.06 -17.74
N ASP A 263 12.91 -17.87 -17.38
CA ASP A 263 14.02 -17.91 -18.32
C ASP A 263 14.34 -19.40 -18.60
N PRO A 264 14.23 -19.88 -19.85
CA PRO A 264 14.36 -21.29 -20.20
C PRO A 264 15.76 -21.89 -20.01
#